data_AF-A0A2A9EMA2-F1
#
_entry.id   AF-A0A2A9EMA2-F1
#
_cell.length_a   1.000
_cell.length_b   1.000
_cell.length_c   1.000
_cell.angle_alpha   90.00
_cell.angle_beta   90.00
_cell.angle_gamma   90.00
#
_symmetry.space_group_name_H-M   'P 1'
#
loop_
_entity.id
_entity.type
_entity.pdbx_description
1 polymer ?
#
loop_
_entity_poly.entity_id
_entity_poly.type
_entity_poly.pdbx_seq_one_letter_code
_entity_poly.pdbx_strand_id
1 'polypeptide(L)'
;MAEPAAQAVAPRAMEPTRDLGATLPDLLEVLLNKGVYLDLDLIITVADIPLIGVNLRATIAGIETMLEYGMMRSWDEQTREWVRRSVSRHLPLAEDEEIVMRMAGGHRDDERHGTWRPGTVYLTSRRLIVWRADPKEVLWQARLEDVTGVDLRTERSIGGEDRVRLAVTTTDGTATLSAAAPERLHGMLREQGIGPAAPARNPRPESAAHEGSLWYQEQLASGPVWRGGTAVVDRAGGVTWKGALDQRPAVRLRAEQLLSVDVESGRTPAGSAVVVVRTPTGGVRFAAQDPGPWVRALRRASRAARPELSAGAGGKP
;
A
#
# COMPACT_ATOMS: atom_id res chain seq x y z
N MET A 1 -75.39 -26.90 -2.68
CA MET A 1 -74.29 -26.28 -3.45
C MET A 1 -73.44 -25.52 -2.45
N ALA A 2 -72.27 -26.07 -2.11
CA ALA A 2 -71.35 -25.50 -1.13
C ALA A 2 -70.16 -24.90 -1.87
N GLU A 3 -69.85 -23.65 -1.53
CA GLU A 3 -68.70 -22.87 -1.98
C GLU A 3 -67.39 -23.53 -1.52
N PRO A 4 -66.37 -23.73 -2.38
CA PRO A 4 -65.08 -24.23 -1.93
C PRO A 4 -64.28 -23.08 -1.30
N ALA A 5 -63.94 -23.23 -0.02
CA ALA A 5 -63.07 -22.31 0.70
C ALA A 5 -61.68 -22.25 0.04
N ALA A 6 -61.29 -21.06 -0.39
CA ALA A 6 -59.94 -20.76 -0.87
C ALA A 6 -58.94 -20.94 0.29
N GLN A 7 -58.02 -21.89 0.14
CA GLN A 7 -56.91 -22.07 1.07
C GLN A 7 -56.00 -20.84 1.02
N ALA A 8 -55.91 -20.14 2.16
CA ALA A 8 -54.91 -19.11 2.39
C ALA A 8 -53.52 -19.76 2.39
N VAL A 9 -52.71 -19.46 1.38
CA VAL A 9 -51.29 -19.84 1.33
C VAL A 9 -50.57 -18.99 2.37
N ALA A 10 -50.16 -19.60 3.48
CA ALA A 10 -49.32 -18.94 4.48
C ALA A 10 -47.98 -18.52 3.83
N PRO A 11 -47.46 -17.31 4.12
CA PRO A 11 -46.15 -16.90 3.62
C PRO A 11 -45.08 -17.84 4.18
N ARG A 12 -44.33 -18.49 3.29
CA ARG A 12 -43.15 -19.27 3.69
C ARG A 12 -42.20 -18.33 4.42
N ALA A 13 -42.01 -18.55 5.73
CA ALA A 13 -40.92 -17.93 6.46
C ALA A 13 -39.61 -18.32 5.75
N MET A 14 -38.80 -17.33 5.35
CA MET A 14 -37.46 -17.58 4.85
C MET A 14 -36.63 -18.16 5.99
N GLU A 15 -36.36 -19.46 5.94
CA GLU A 15 -35.42 -20.08 6.86
C GLU A 15 -33.99 -19.71 6.45
N PRO A 16 -33.16 -19.20 7.37
CA PRO A 16 -31.76 -18.92 7.09
C PRO A 16 -31.03 -20.23 6.79
N THR A 17 -30.72 -20.46 5.52
CA THR A 17 -29.92 -21.60 5.08
C THR A 17 -28.45 -21.27 5.28
N ARG A 18 -27.78 -21.99 6.19
CA ARG A 18 -26.33 -21.88 6.35
C ARG A 18 -25.65 -22.74 5.29
N ASP A 19 -25.36 -22.14 4.13
CA ASP A 19 -24.45 -22.74 3.17
C ASP A 19 -23.01 -22.55 3.67
N LEU A 20 -22.36 -23.66 4.04
CA LEU A 20 -20.99 -23.68 4.57
C LEU A 20 -19.93 -23.41 3.47
N GLY A 21 -20.34 -23.23 2.21
CA GLY A 21 -19.47 -22.84 1.09
C GLY A 21 -19.38 -21.34 0.82
N ALA A 22 -20.21 -20.50 1.46
CA ALA A 22 -20.19 -19.06 1.23
C ALA A 22 -18.98 -18.40 1.91
N THR A 23 -18.03 -17.92 1.11
CA THR A 23 -16.88 -17.17 1.63
C THR A 23 -17.25 -15.69 1.83
N LEU A 24 -16.53 -14.98 2.70
CA LEU A 24 -16.73 -13.54 2.89
C LEU A 24 -16.67 -12.73 1.57
N PRO A 25 -15.76 -13.03 0.62
CA PRO A 25 -15.79 -12.46 -0.73
C PRO A 25 -17.13 -12.65 -1.45
N ASP A 26 -17.71 -13.86 -1.41
CA ASP A 26 -18.96 -14.16 -2.10
C ASP A 26 -20.14 -13.37 -1.50
N LEU A 27 -20.14 -13.21 -0.17
CA LEU A 27 -21.13 -12.38 0.51
C LEU A 27 -20.99 -10.90 0.12
N LEU A 28 -19.77 -10.39 0.05
CA LEU A 28 -19.50 -9.01 -0.37
C LEU A 28 -19.88 -8.80 -1.84
N GLU A 29 -19.59 -9.76 -2.71
CA GLU A 29 -19.97 -9.69 -4.12
C GLU A 29 -21.50 -9.62 -4.28
N VAL A 30 -22.23 -10.49 -3.58
CA VAL A 30 -23.70 -10.48 -3.60
C VAL A 30 -24.25 -9.18 -3.03
N LEU A 31 -23.71 -8.69 -1.91
CA LEU A 31 -24.15 -7.45 -1.27
C LEU A 31 -23.90 -6.25 -2.18
N LEU A 32 -22.73 -6.16 -2.83
CA LEU A 32 -22.40 -5.02 -3.68
C LEU A 32 -23.15 -5.06 -5.02
N ASN A 33 -23.32 -6.22 -5.64
CA ASN A 33 -23.95 -6.35 -6.96
C ASN A 33 -25.48 -6.37 -6.89
N LYS A 34 -26.07 -7.04 -5.90
CA LYS A 34 -27.54 -7.19 -5.81
C LYS A 34 -28.17 -6.25 -4.80
N GLY A 35 -27.41 -5.86 -3.78
CA GLY A 35 -27.91 -5.05 -2.67
C GLY A 35 -28.69 -5.85 -1.62
N VAL A 36 -28.84 -5.25 -0.44
CA VAL A 36 -29.68 -5.74 0.66
C VAL A 36 -30.54 -4.60 1.19
N TYR A 37 -31.81 -4.88 1.47
CA TYR A 37 -32.72 -3.97 2.16
C TYR A 37 -32.96 -4.49 3.59
N LEU A 38 -32.70 -3.64 4.56
CA LEU A 38 -32.83 -3.90 5.99
C LEU A 38 -34.01 -3.09 6.51
N ASP A 39 -34.98 -3.75 7.13
CA ASP A 39 -36.07 -3.15 7.90
C ASP A 39 -36.03 -3.79 9.29
N LEU A 40 -35.44 -3.08 10.24
CA LEU A 40 -35.08 -3.62 11.55
C LEU A 40 -35.61 -2.73 12.66
N ASP A 41 -36.18 -3.36 13.68
CA ASP A 41 -36.55 -2.73 14.94
C ASP A 41 -35.63 -3.25 16.06
N LEU A 42 -34.97 -2.34 16.75
CA LEU A 42 -34.09 -2.62 17.89
C LEU A 42 -34.59 -1.90 19.13
N ILE A 43 -34.70 -2.62 20.24
CA ILE A 43 -35.02 -2.05 21.55
C ILE A 43 -33.81 -2.25 22.46
N ILE A 44 -33.28 -1.17 23.01
CA ILE A 44 -32.18 -1.17 23.96
C ILE A 44 -32.74 -0.95 25.36
N THR A 45 -32.50 -1.93 26.23
CA THR A 45 -32.92 -1.92 27.63
C THR A 45 -31.73 -1.61 28.54
N VAL A 46 -32.00 -0.98 29.68
CA VAL A 46 -31.05 -0.86 30.79
C VAL A 46 -31.78 -1.29 32.06
N ALA A 47 -31.22 -2.27 32.77
CA ALA A 47 -31.85 -2.89 33.94
C ALA A 47 -33.30 -3.35 33.66
N ASP A 48 -33.50 -4.04 32.53
CA ASP A 48 -34.79 -4.56 32.06
C ASP A 48 -35.87 -3.51 31.75
N ILE A 49 -35.51 -2.23 31.74
CA ILE A 49 -36.38 -1.12 31.34
C ILE A 49 -36.04 -0.72 29.89
N PRO A 50 -36.99 -0.76 28.93
CA PRO A 50 -36.75 -0.31 27.56
C PRO A 50 -36.59 1.21 27.53
N LEU A 51 -35.41 1.69 27.13
CA LEU A 51 -35.10 3.13 27.10
C LEU A 51 -35.05 3.71 25.69
N ILE A 52 -34.58 2.91 24.72
CA ILE A 52 -34.35 3.39 23.35
C ILE A 52 -34.97 2.39 22.38
N GLY A 53 -35.85 2.88 21.51
CA GLY A 53 -36.29 2.17 20.31
C GLY A 53 -35.59 2.75 19.08
N VAL A 54 -35.08 1.90 18.21
CA VAL A 54 -34.45 2.25 16.94
C VAL A 54 -35.22 1.53 15.83
N ASN A 55 -35.81 2.30 14.92
CA ASN A 55 -36.34 1.78 13.66
C ASN A 55 -35.34 2.13 12.54
N LEU A 56 -34.84 1.11 11.84
CA LEU A 56 -33.86 1.26 10.77
C LEU A 56 -34.42 0.71 9.47
N ARG A 57 -34.56 1.60 8.48
CA ARG A 57 -34.76 1.24 7.07
C ARG A 57 -33.52 1.64 6.29
N ALA A 58 -32.76 0.65 5.82
CA ALA A 58 -31.50 0.89 5.13
C ALA A 58 -31.34 -0.03 3.92
N THR A 59 -30.90 0.54 2.80
CA THR A 59 -30.43 -0.24 1.65
C THR A 59 -28.90 -0.18 1.62
N ILE A 60 -28.23 -1.31 1.40
CA ILE A 60 -26.77 -1.37 1.25
C ILE A 60 -26.45 -2.10 -0.07
N ALA A 61 -25.67 -1.47 -0.95
CA ALA A 61 -25.26 -2.00 -2.25
C ALA A 61 -24.07 -1.19 -2.79
N GLY A 62 -23.49 -1.63 -3.91
CA GLY A 62 -22.55 -0.82 -4.69
C GLY A 62 -23.21 0.45 -5.23
N ILE A 63 -22.42 1.51 -5.43
CA ILE A 63 -22.94 2.81 -5.90
C ILE A 63 -23.59 2.70 -7.28
N GLU A 64 -22.98 1.94 -8.19
CA GLU A 64 -23.53 1.65 -9.53
C GLU A 64 -24.89 0.98 -9.42
N THR A 65 -24.98 -0.12 -8.64
CA THR A 65 -26.21 -0.82 -8.31
C THR A 65 -27.29 0.09 -7.70
N MET A 66 -26.92 1.00 -6.79
CA MET A 66 -27.85 1.96 -6.21
C MET A 66 -28.43 2.90 -7.25
N LEU A 67 -27.59 3.41 -8.17
CA LEU A 67 -28.01 4.28 -9.26
C LEU A 67 -28.88 3.55 -10.28
N GLU A 68 -28.56 2.29 -10.60
CA GLU A 68 -29.36 1.42 -11.47
C GLU A 68 -30.77 1.21 -10.92
N TYR A 69 -30.88 0.90 -9.62
CA TYR A 69 -32.18 0.82 -8.93
C TYR A 69 -32.87 2.18 -8.73
N GLY A 70 -32.25 3.26 -9.21
CA GLY A 70 -32.78 4.60 -9.15
C GLY A 70 -32.75 5.26 -7.79
N MET A 71 -32.05 4.66 -6.84
CA MET A 71 -31.67 5.29 -5.59
C MET A 71 -30.51 6.26 -5.84
N MET A 72 -30.32 7.22 -4.94
CA MET A 72 -29.17 8.14 -4.95
C MET A 72 -29.01 9.04 -6.20
N ARG A 73 -29.95 9.10 -7.16
CA ARG A 73 -29.84 9.99 -8.35
C ARG A 73 -29.69 11.48 -7.97
N SER A 74 -30.52 11.96 -7.05
CA SER A 74 -30.43 13.33 -6.50
C SER A 74 -29.26 13.50 -5.51
N TRP A 75 -28.82 12.41 -4.90
CA TRP A 75 -27.67 12.36 -4.01
C TRP A 75 -26.36 12.41 -4.79
N ASP A 76 -26.27 11.93 -6.04
CA ASP A 76 -25.08 12.09 -6.88
C ASP A 76 -24.85 13.56 -7.27
N GLU A 77 -25.91 14.28 -7.63
CA GLU A 77 -25.85 15.72 -7.92
C GLU A 77 -25.57 16.55 -6.65
N GLN A 78 -26.30 16.29 -5.56
CA GLN A 78 -26.07 16.99 -4.29
C GLN A 78 -24.78 16.58 -3.59
N THR A 79 -24.26 15.36 -3.75
CA THR A 79 -22.97 14.94 -3.19
C THR A 79 -21.84 15.62 -3.94
N ARG A 80 -21.92 15.78 -5.27
CA ARG A 80 -20.93 16.57 -6.02
C ARG A 80 -20.91 18.03 -5.57
N GLU A 81 -22.07 18.61 -5.28
CA GLU A 81 -22.17 19.97 -4.74
C GLU A 81 -21.81 20.09 -3.25
N TRP A 82 -22.21 19.15 -2.40
CA TRP A 82 -21.93 19.13 -0.97
C TRP A 82 -20.46 18.81 -0.71
N VAL A 83 -19.85 17.88 -1.45
CA VAL A 83 -18.39 17.66 -1.47
C VAL A 83 -17.68 18.92 -1.98
N ARG A 84 -18.21 19.63 -2.99
CA ARG A 84 -17.67 20.96 -3.41
C ARG A 84 -17.74 21.99 -2.27
N ARG A 85 -18.83 22.04 -1.49
CA ARG A 85 -19.13 23.06 -0.48
C ARG A 85 -18.66 22.75 0.96
N SER A 86 -18.39 21.50 1.31
CA SER A 86 -17.98 21.06 2.66
C SER A 86 -16.44 21.04 2.85
N VAL A 87 -15.72 20.94 1.74
CA VAL A 87 -14.26 20.80 1.71
C VAL A 87 -13.52 22.14 1.85
N SER A 88 -13.99 23.22 1.23
CA SER A 88 -13.35 24.55 1.39
C SER A 88 -13.49 25.13 2.81
N ARG A 89 -14.36 24.57 3.65
CA ARG A 89 -14.57 25.03 5.04
C ARG A 89 -13.56 24.47 6.05
N HIS A 90 -12.74 23.49 5.67
CA HIS A 90 -11.89 22.75 6.63
C HIS A 90 -10.41 22.72 6.29
N LEU A 91 -10.00 23.17 5.10
CA LEU A 91 -8.59 23.35 4.76
C LEU A 91 -8.13 24.73 5.28
N PRO A 92 -7.09 24.81 6.11
CA PRO A 92 -6.59 26.10 6.61
C PRO A 92 -5.86 26.84 5.48
N LEU A 93 -6.60 27.61 4.68
CA LEU A 93 -6.10 28.47 3.60
C LEU A 93 -5.73 29.85 4.16
N ALA A 94 -4.70 30.47 3.59
CA ALA A 94 -4.47 31.90 3.78
C ALA A 94 -5.48 32.75 3.00
N GLU A 95 -5.66 34.03 3.35
CA GLU A 95 -6.73 34.91 2.79
C GLU A 95 -6.73 35.01 1.26
N ASP A 96 -5.57 34.92 0.64
CA ASP A 96 -5.36 34.97 -0.82
C ASP A 96 -4.87 33.63 -1.42
N GLU A 97 -5.03 32.53 -0.67
CA GLU A 97 -4.75 31.18 -1.17
C GLU A 97 -6.00 30.56 -1.79
N GLU A 98 -5.98 30.34 -3.11
CA GLU A 98 -7.09 29.74 -3.84
C GLU A 98 -6.85 28.27 -4.14
N ILE A 99 -7.90 27.45 -4.11
CA ILE A 99 -7.82 26.05 -4.54
C ILE A 99 -7.91 25.98 -6.06
N VAL A 100 -6.82 25.59 -6.71
CA VAL A 100 -6.73 25.38 -8.17
C VAL A 100 -7.40 24.07 -8.54
N MET A 101 -7.13 23.00 -7.80
CA MET A 101 -7.77 21.71 -7.98
C MET A 101 -7.73 20.85 -6.72
N ARG A 102 -8.56 19.81 -6.70
CA ARG A 102 -8.52 18.78 -5.65
C ARG A 102 -9.00 17.44 -6.18
N MET A 103 -8.61 16.36 -5.50
CA MET A 103 -9.07 15.01 -5.79
C MET A 103 -8.84 14.06 -4.62
N ALA A 104 -9.55 12.93 -4.61
CA ALA A 104 -9.26 11.85 -3.68
C ALA A 104 -7.82 11.35 -3.88
N GLY A 105 -7.16 10.96 -2.80
CA GLY A 105 -5.78 10.48 -2.85
C GLY A 105 -5.22 10.20 -1.47
N GLY A 106 -3.93 10.46 -1.29
CA GLY A 106 -3.26 10.20 -0.03
C GLY A 106 -1.75 10.37 -0.12
N HIS A 107 -1.12 10.38 1.03
CA HIS A 107 0.33 10.44 1.17
C HIS A 107 0.84 9.09 1.68
N ARG A 108 1.97 8.63 1.15
CA ARG A 108 2.69 7.49 1.70
C ARG A 108 3.54 7.97 2.86
N ASP A 109 3.18 7.60 4.07
CA ASP A 109 3.95 7.92 5.27
C ASP A 109 5.13 6.95 5.37
N ASP A 110 6.26 7.37 4.82
CA ASP A 110 7.50 6.59 4.82
C ASP A 110 8.15 6.50 6.22
N GLU A 111 7.77 7.37 7.17
CA GLU A 111 8.22 7.31 8.57
C GLU A 111 7.47 6.24 9.36
N ARG A 112 6.17 6.05 9.09
CA ARG A 112 5.31 5.02 9.69
C ARG A 112 5.05 3.87 8.73
N HIS A 113 6.11 3.10 8.45
CA HIS A 113 6.03 1.81 7.76
C HIS A 113 5.69 1.88 6.25
N GLY A 114 5.78 3.05 5.61
CA GLY A 114 5.39 3.23 4.21
C GLY A 114 3.89 3.07 3.98
N THR A 115 3.09 3.34 5.02
CA THR A 115 1.63 3.14 5.00
C THR A 115 0.95 4.25 4.21
N TRP A 116 0.01 3.89 3.35
CA TRP A 116 -0.83 4.88 2.68
C TRP A 116 -1.80 5.51 3.65
N ARG A 117 -1.68 6.82 3.84
CA ARG A 117 -2.61 7.61 4.63
C ARG A 117 -3.62 8.27 3.69
N PRO A 118 -4.87 7.77 3.62
CA PRO A 118 -5.88 8.32 2.73
C PRO A 118 -6.28 9.73 3.17
N GLY A 119 -6.51 10.58 2.17
CA GLY A 119 -6.93 11.97 2.33
C GLY A 119 -7.42 12.55 1.01
N THR A 120 -7.52 13.88 0.96
CA THR A 120 -7.79 14.63 -0.27
C THR A 120 -6.54 15.41 -0.63
N VAL A 121 -6.10 15.29 -1.88
CA VAL A 121 -5.00 16.07 -2.44
C VAL A 121 -5.57 17.38 -2.97
N TYR A 122 -4.99 18.49 -2.56
CA TYR A 122 -5.29 19.83 -3.04
C TYR A 122 -4.04 20.44 -3.64
N LEU A 123 -4.18 21.02 -4.81
CA LEU A 123 -3.24 21.98 -5.34
C LEU A 123 -3.88 23.36 -5.18
N THR A 124 -3.20 24.24 -4.47
CA THR A 124 -3.61 25.63 -4.30
C THR A 124 -2.73 26.54 -5.15
N SER A 125 -3.00 27.84 -5.12
CA SER A 125 -2.12 28.85 -5.73
C SER A 125 -0.72 28.91 -5.09
N ARG A 126 -0.49 28.21 -3.97
CA ARG A 126 0.75 28.31 -3.18
C ARG A 126 1.42 26.99 -2.83
N ARG A 127 0.66 25.90 -2.70
CA ARG A 127 1.19 24.63 -2.20
C ARG A 127 0.41 23.44 -2.72
N LEU A 128 1.06 22.29 -2.65
CA LEU A 128 0.41 20.99 -2.75
C LEU A 128 0.21 20.45 -1.32
N ILE A 129 -1.00 20.03 -0.98
CA ILE A 129 -1.35 19.55 0.36
C ILE A 129 -2.22 18.30 0.29
N VAL A 130 -1.90 17.31 1.13
CA VAL A 130 -2.77 16.16 1.42
C VAL A 130 -3.39 16.36 2.78
N TRP A 131 -4.71 16.53 2.80
CA TRP A 131 -5.46 16.83 4.01
C TRP A 131 -6.50 15.75 4.31
N ARG A 132 -6.65 15.44 5.59
CA ARG A 132 -7.72 14.59 6.12
C ARG A 132 -8.64 15.45 6.98
N ALA A 133 -9.94 15.38 6.72
CA ALA A 133 -10.93 16.15 7.46
C ALA A 133 -11.31 15.52 8.81
N ASP A 134 -11.21 14.18 8.92
CA ASP A 134 -11.50 13.44 10.15
C ASP A 134 -10.53 12.24 10.34
N PRO A 135 -9.67 12.25 11.38
CA PRO A 135 -9.36 13.43 12.20
C PRO A 135 -8.76 14.54 11.33
N LYS A 136 -8.98 15.81 11.73
CA LYS A 136 -8.43 16.99 11.05
C LYS A 136 -6.91 16.96 11.09
N GLU A 137 -6.27 16.74 9.95
CA GLU A 137 -4.83 16.51 9.89
C GLU A 137 -4.23 16.87 8.53
N VAL A 138 -3.12 17.62 8.55
CA VAL A 138 -2.23 17.73 7.38
C VAL A 138 -1.39 16.45 7.32
N LEU A 139 -1.67 15.59 6.35
CA LEU A 139 -0.91 14.35 6.17
C LEU A 139 0.45 14.62 5.52
N TRP A 140 0.49 15.62 4.63
CA TRP A 140 1.70 16.11 3.97
C TRP A 140 1.42 17.46 3.29
N GLN A 141 2.40 18.34 3.19
CA GLN A 141 2.32 19.55 2.38
C GLN A 141 3.71 19.99 1.90
N ALA A 142 3.76 20.70 0.78
CA ALA A 142 4.94 21.43 0.32
C ALA A 142 4.51 22.71 -0.42
N ARG A 143 5.21 23.82 -0.19
CA ARG A 143 5.00 25.02 -1.00
C ARG A 143 5.51 24.76 -2.42
N LEU A 144 4.84 25.35 -3.40
CA LEU A 144 5.21 25.16 -4.80
C LEU A 144 6.62 25.67 -5.09
N GLU A 145 7.06 26.73 -4.38
CA GLU A 145 8.43 27.26 -4.45
C GLU A 145 9.50 26.26 -3.95
N ASP A 146 9.13 25.36 -3.04
CA ASP A 146 10.03 24.34 -2.49
C ASP A 146 10.02 23.05 -3.31
N VAL A 147 9.08 22.89 -4.25
CA VAL A 147 8.99 21.71 -5.12
C VAL A 147 9.99 21.86 -6.26
N THR A 148 11.05 21.05 -6.19
CA THR A 148 12.13 21.03 -7.18
C THR A 148 11.88 20.02 -8.31
N GLY A 149 10.87 19.16 -8.16
CA GLY A 149 10.57 18.14 -9.14
C GLY A 149 9.27 17.38 -8.90
N VAL A 150 8.63 16.96 -9.99
CA VAL A 150 7.46 16.06 -9.95
C VAL A 150 7.59 14.97 -10.99
N ASP A 151 7.38 13.71 -10.65
CA ASP A 151 7.47 12.59 -11.58
C ASP A 151 6.33 11.60 -11.38
N LEU A 152 5.88 10.97 -12.46
CA LEU A 152 4.95 9.85 -12.40
C LEU A 152 5.73 8.54 -12.24
N ARG A 153 5.30 7.71 -11.29
CA ARG A 153 5.87 6.38 -11.04
C ARG A 153 4.79 5.33 -11.05
N THR A 154 5.01 4.24 -11.77
CA THR A 154 4.12 3.09 -11.74
C THR A 154 4.59 2.13 -10.67
N GLU A 155 3.72 1.83 -9.71
CA GLU A 155 4.00 0.87 -8.64
C GLU A 155 2.92 -0.21 -8.62
N ARG A 156 3.34 -1.45 -8.40
CA ARG A 156 2.41 -2.56 -8.20
C ARG A 156 1.78 -2.46 -6.81
N SER A 157 0.46 -2.35 -6.77
CA SER A 157 -0.31 -2.30 -5.53
C SER A 157 -0.37 -3.67 -4.83
N ILE A 158 -0.80 -3.68 -3.56
CA ILE A 158 -0.95 -4.90 -2.75
C ILE A 158 -1.94 -5.91 -3.40
N GLY A 159 -2.86 -5.43 -4.25
CA GLY A 159 -3.78 -6.26 -5.04
C GLY A 159 -3.25 -6.73 -6.40
N GLY A 160 -1.98 -6.46 -6.72
CA GLY A 160 -1.35 -6.87 -7.99
C GLY A 160 -1.59 -5.94 -9.18
N GLU A 161 -2.50 -4.97 -9.06
CA GLU A 161 -2.73 -3.94 -10.08
C GLU A 161 -1.60 -2.90 -10.08
N ASP A 162 -1.16 -2.51 -11.27
CA ASP A 162 -0.23 -1.39 -11.44
C ASP A 162 -0.98 -0.06 -11.24
N ARG A 163 -0.47 0.80 -10.37
CA ARG A 163 -1.05 2.11 -10.08
C ARG A 163 -0.02 3.21 -10.27
N VAL A 164 -0.43 4.25 -10.99
CA VAL A 164 0.37 5.46 -11.16
C VAL A 164 0.34 6.27 -9.88
N ARG A 165 1.52 6.71 -9.45
CA ARG A 165 1.78 7.54 -8.26
C ARG A 165 2.52 8.79 -8.68
N LEU A 166 2.37 9.85 -7.89
CA LEU A 166 3.10 11.09 -8.08
C LEU A 166 4.23 11.16 -7.05
N ALA A 167 5.48 11.14 -7.50
CA ALA A 167 6.63 11.47 -6.68
C ALA A 167 6.84 12.98 -6.73
N VAL A 168 6.89 13.63 -5.56
CA VAL A 168 7.10 15.06 -5.43
C VAL A 168 8.41 15.27 -4.67
N THR A 169 9.41 15.82 -5.36
CA THR A 169 10.72 16.14 -4.79
C THR A 169 10.72 17.59 -4.34
N THR A 170 11.05 17.79 -3.06
CA THR A 170 11.25 19.10 -2.45
C THR A 170 12.72 19.25 -2.03
N THR A 171 13.07 20.38 -1.43
CA THR A 171 14.39 20.58 -0.80
C THR A 171 14.66 19.59 0.34
N ASP A 172 13.61 19.13 1.01
CA ASP A 172 13.72 18.34 2.25
C ASP A 172 13.63 16.83 2.00
N GLY A 173 13.21 16.41 0.80
CA GLY A 173 13.10 15.00 0.46
C GLY A 173 12.16 14.73 -0.71
N THR A 174 11.83 13.46 -0.93
CA THR A 174 10.83 13.06 -1.92
C THR A 174 9.65 12.40 -1.24
N ALA A 175 8.46 12.93 -1.47
CA ALA A 175 7.21 12.36 -0.99
C ALA A 175 6.49 11.61 -2.12
N THR A 176 5.76 10.54 -1.76
CA THR A 176 4.97 9.76 -2.72
C THR A 176 3.49 9.95 -2.45
N LEU A 177 2.77 10.42 -3.46
CA LEU A 177 1.34 10.70 -3.40
C LEU A 177 0.55 9.74 -4.27
N SER A 178 -0.64 9.38 -3.80
CA SER A 178 -1.69 8.79 -4.61
C SER A 178 -2.72 9.87 -4.93
N ALA A 179 -3.29 9.77 -6.12
CA ALA A 179 -4.25 10.72 -6.63
C ALA A 179 -5.24 9.96 -7.53
N ALA A 180 -6.51 10.36 -7.56
CA ALA A 180 -7.51 9.74 -8.41
C ALA A 180 -7.24 9.95 -9.91
N ALA A 181 -6.56 11.05 -10.26
CA ALA A 181 -6.12 11.36 -11.61
C ALA A 181 -4.69 11.93 -11.57
N PRO A 182 -3.66 11.07 -11.37
CA PRO A 182 -2.28 11.50 -11.13
C PRO A 182 -1.68 12.22 -12.34
N GLU A 183 -2.04 11.85 -13.56
CA GLU A 183 -1.57 12.48 -14.80
C GLU A 183 -2.10 13.91 -14.93
N ARG A 184 -3.36 14.13 -14.56
CA ARG A 184 -3.98 15.47 -14.56
C ARG A 184 -3.31 16.39 -13.54
N LEU A 185 -3.02 15.87 -12.34
CA LEU A 185 -2.30 16.62 -11.31
C LEU A 185 -0.88 16.96 -11.77
N HIS A 186 -0.17 15.99 -12.36
CA HIS A 186 1.16 16.20 -12.92
C HIS A 186 1.16 17.26 -14.04
N GLY A 187 0.19 17.22 -14.96
CA GLY A 187 0.04 18.22 -16.02
C GLY A 187 -0.14 19.63 -15.47
N MET A 188 -0.98 19.82 -14.46
CA MET A 188 -1.20 21.12 -13.82
C MET A 188 0.06 21.65 -13.11
N LEU A 189 0.81 20.78 -12.43
CA LEU A 189 2.08 21.16 -11.80
C LEU A 189 3.12 21.59 -12.86
N ARG A 190 3.11 20.96 -14.03
CA ARG A 190 3.97 21.34 -15.18
C ARG A 190 3.60 22.68 -15.78
N GLU A 191 2.31 22.98 -15.91
CA GLU A 191 1.82 24.29 -16.37
C GLU A 191 2.26 25.42 -15.41
N GLN A 192 2.42 25.13 -14.12
CA GLN A 192 2.97 26.06 -13.14
C GLN A 192 4.51 26.15 -13.14
N GLY A 193 5.18 25.54 -14.13
CA GLY A 193 6.62 25.62 -14.30
C GLY A 193 7.43 24.62 -13.46
N ILE A 194 6.78 23.71 -12.73
CA ILE A 194 7.48 22.67 -11.97
C ILE A 194 7.95 21.59 -12.94
N GLY A 195 9.24 21.59 -13.24
CA GLY A 195 9.89 20.64 -14.13
C GLY A 195 9.95 19.21 -13.58
N PRO A 196 10.52 18.27 -14.36
CA PRO A 196 10.87 16.96 -13.81
C PRO A 196 11.90 17.18 -12.71
N ALA A 197 11.89 16.30 -11.71
CA ALA A 197 12.97 16.34 -10.75
C ALA A 197 14.27 16.28 -11.55
N ALA A 198 15.13 17.29 -11.38
CA ALA A 198 16.53 17.15 -11.77
C ALA A 198 16.96 15.80 -11.20
N PRO A 199 17.54 14.89 -12.01
CA PRO A 199 17.75 13.51 -11.64
C PRO A 199 18.33 13.52 -10.25
N ALA A 200 17.49 13.12 -9.28
CA ALA A 200 17.82 13.35 -7.89
C ALA A 200 19.18 12.70 -7.72
N ARG A 201 20.17 13.49 -7.32
CA ARG A 201 21.40 12.97 -6.72
C ARG A 201 21.05 12.43 -5.34
N ASN A 202 19.99 11.60 -5.28
CA ASN A 202 20.00 10.46 -4.40
C ASN A 202 21.36 9.84 -4.60
N PRO A 203 22.12 9.56 -3.53
CA PRO A 203 23.15 8.56 -3.64
C PRO A 203 22.41 7.24 -3.93
N ARG A 204 21.98 7.04 -5.19
CA ARG A 204 22.14 5.75 -5.82
C ARG A 204 23.59 5.44 -5.53
N PRO A 205 23.91 4.35 -4.82
CA PRO A 205 25.23 3.82 -4.97
C PRO A 205 25.34 3.59 -6.48
N GLU A 206 26.18 4.38 -7.16
CA GLU A 206 26.68 4.07 -8.51
C GLU A 206 27.40 2.70 -8.53
N SER A 207 27.36 1.98 -7.42
CA SER A 207 27.72 0.60 -7.23
C SER A 207 26.54 -0.38 -7.12
N ALA A 208 25.23 -0.09 -7.14
CA ALA A 208 24.25 -1.18 -6.95
C ALA A 208 24.21 -2.18 -8.12
N ALA A 209 24.50 -3.46 -7.85
CA ALA A 209 24.45 -4.56 -8.83
C ALA A 209 23.06 -5.22 -8.90
N HIS A 210 22.32 -5.25 -7.77
CA HIS A 210 20.96 -5.78 -7.70
C HIS A 210 20.21 -5.18 -6.50
N GLU A 211 18.94 -4.84 -6.66
CA GLU A 211 18.08 -4.29 -5.60
C GLU A 211 16.65 -4.83 -5.75
N GLY A 212 15.95 -4.98 -4.64
CA GLY A 212 14.54 -5.35 -4.63
C GLY A 212 14.05 -5.85 -3.27
N SER A 213 12.81 -6.33 -3.27
CA SER A 213 12.19 -6.92 -2.08
C SER A 213 12.83 -8.25 -1.71
N LEU A 214 13.21 -8.39 -0.44
CA LEU A 214 13.80 -9.59 0.12
C LEU A 214 13.29 -9.76 1.55
N TRP A 215 12.97 -10.98 1.96
CA TRP A 215 12.65 -11.31 3.35
C TRP A 215 13.94 -11.70 4.08
N TYR A 216 14.11 -11.25 5.31
CA TYR A 216 15.21 -11.65 6.22
C TYR A 216 14.63 -12.39 7.42
N GLN A 217 15.26 -13.51 7.80
CA GLN A 217 14.89 -14.25 9.00
C GLN A 217 15.69 -13.75 10.20
N GLU A 218 15.03 -12.93 11.02
CA GLU A 218 15.61 -12.45 12.27
C GLU A 218 15.47 -13.52 13.36
N GLN A 219 16.55 -13.75 14.11
CA GLN A 219 16.57 -14.66 15.24
C GLN A 219 16.22 -13.88 16.51
N LEU A 220 15.00 -14.06 17.02
CA LEU A 220 14.55 -13.47 18.29
C LEU A 220 14.55 -14.53 19.39
N ALA A 221 14.55 -14.09 20.65
CA ALA A 221 14.45 -14.99 21.81
C ALA A 221 13.14 -15.82 21.81
N SER A 222 12.08 -15.30 21.19
CA SER A 222 10.79 -15.97 21.01
C SER A 222 10.75 -16.94 19.81
N GLY A 223 11.84 -17.04 19.05
CA GLY A 223 11.96 -17.86 17.86
C GLY A 223 12.22 -17.05 16.57
N PRO A 224 12.50 -17.73 15.46
CA PRO A 224 12.82 -17.08 14.20
C PRO A 224 11.59 -16.43 13.56
N VAL A 225 11.71 -15.17 13.15
CA VAL A 225 10.64 -14.41 12.49
C VAL A 225 11.11 -13.88 11.15
N TRP A 226 10.28 -14.04 10.13
CA TRP A 226 10.53 -13.44 8.81
C TRP A 226 10.06 -12.00 8.77
N ARG A 227 10.95 -11.11 8.35
CA ARG A 227 10.68 -9.69 8.16
C ARG A 227 10.86 -9.31 6.71
N GLY A 228 9.89 -8.60 6.16
CA GLY A 228 9.96 -8.04 4.80
C GLY A 228 10.76 -6.74 4.78
N GLY A 229 11.54 -6.55 3.73
CA GLY A 229 12.36 -5.35 3.57
C GLY A 229 12.95 -5.24 2.18
N THR A 230 13.83 -4.25 2.01
CA THR A 230 14.56 -4.02 0.77
C THR A 230 16.01 -4.42 0.98
N ALA A 231 16.54 -5.22 0.08
CA ALA A 231 17.97 -5.46 -0.01
C ALA A 231 18.59 -4.70 -1.18
N VAL A 232 19.85 -4.34 -1.01
CA VAL A 232 20.72 -3.82 -2.06
C VAL A 232 22.00 -4.63 -2.01
N VAL A 233 22.39 -5.20 -3.14
CA VAL A 233 23.72 -5.77 -3.39
C VAL A 233 24.51 -4.74 -4.19
N ASP A 234 25.62 -4.28 -3.67
CA ASP A 234 26.54 -3.40 -4.38
C ASP A 234 27.52 -4.18 -5.30
N ARG A 235 28.23 -3.47 -6.17
CA ARG A 235 29.15 -3.94 -7.21
C ARG A 235 30.47 -4.34 -6.60
N ALA A 236 30.81 -3.80 -5.42
CA ALA A 236 31.91 -4.28 -4.60
C ALA A 236 31.55 -5.60 -3.89
N GLY A 237 30.28 -6.05 -3.96
CA GLY A 237 29.79 -7.30 -3.41
C GLY A 237 29.24 -7.21 -1.99
N GLY A 238 29.07 -6.01 -1.43
CA GLY A 238 28.38 -5.80 -0.16
C GLY A 238 26.87 -6.00 -0.27
N VAL A 239 26.25 -6.48 0.80
CA VAL A 239 24.81 -6.69 0.91
C VAL A 239 24.31 -5.86 2.08
N THR A 240 23.34 -5.01 1.82
CA THR A 240 22.61 -4.29 2.85
C THR A 240 21.15 -4.69 2.77
N TRP A 241 20.56 -5.12 3.88
CA TRP A 241 19.12 -5.35 3.99
C TRP A 241 18.57 -4.47 5.11
N LYS A 242 17.46 -3.80 4.80
CA LYS A 242 16.76 -2.90 5.71
C LYS A 242 15.28 -3.24 5.68
N GLY A 243 14.74 -3.59 6.84
CA GLY A 243 13.29 -3.72 7.05
C GLY A 243 12.61 -2.37 6.98
N ALA A 244 11.33 -2.34 6.62
CA ALA A 244 10.55 -1.10 6.48
C ALA A 244 10.51 -0.22 7.74
N LEU A 245 10.80 -0.82 8.90
CA LEU A 245 10.80 -0.19 10.22
C LEU A 245 12.17 0.16 10.79
N ASP A 246 13.23 -0.25 10.11
CA ASP A 246 14.57 -0.14 10.67
C ASP A 246 15.08 1.30 10.54
N GLN A 247 15.60 1.89 11.61
CA GLN A 247 16.32 3.17 11.50
C GLN A 247 17.70 2.98 10.86
N ARG A 248 18.31 1.80 11.03
CA ARG A 248 19.60 1.40 10.44
C ARG A 248 19.47 0.00 9.85
N PRO A 249 20.15 -0.33 8.75
CA PRO A 249 20.05 -1.66 8.14
C PRO A 249 20.29 -2.78 9.17
N ALA A 250 19.33 -3.68 9.34
CA ALA A 250 19.47 -4.80 10.25
C ALA A 250 20.51 -5.82 9.75
N VAL A 251 20.74 -5.87 8.44
CA VAL A 251 21.84 -6.65 7.87
C VAL A 251 22.74 -5.74 7.06
N ARG A 252 24.04 -5.80 7.37
CA ARG A 252 25.09 -5.16 6.58
C ARG A 252 26.28 -6.10 6.50
N LEU A 253 26.45 -6.71 5.33
CA LEU A 253 27.54 -7.63 5.03
C LEU A 253 28.45 -7.00 3.99
N ARG A 254 29.75 -6.99 4.25
CA ARG A 254 30.77 -6.67 3.25
C ARG A 254 31.08 -7.92 2.43
N ALA A 255 31.56 -7.76 1.20
CA ALA A 255 31.88 -8.88 0.31
C ALA A 255 32.79 -9.93 0.96
N GLU A 256 33.81 -9.49 1.69
CA GLU A 256 34.75 -10.28 2.50
C GLU A 256 34.08 -11.14 3.59
N GLN A 257 32.87 -10.78 4.02
CA GLN A 257 32.09 -11.53 5.00
C GLN A 257 31.17 -12.58 4.35
N LEU A 258 31.06 -12.65 3.02
CA LEU A 258 30.22 -13.63 2.31
C LEU A 258 31.04 -14.89 1.97
N LEU A 259 31.03 -15.87 2.86
CA LEU A 259 31.80 -17.11 2.71
C LEU A 259 31.18 -18.10 1.71
N SER A 260 29.86 -18.28 1.75
CA SER A 260 29.10 -19.10 0.79
C SER A 260 27.65 -18.65 0.67
N VAL A 261 26.99 -19.06 -0.41
CA VAL A 261 25.58 -18.79 -0.69
C VAL A 261 24.91 -20.08 -1.15
N ASP A 262 24.14 -20.65 -0.24
CA ASP A 262 23.43 -21.91 -0.38
C ASP A 262 21.93 -21.66 -0.56
N VAL A 263 21.23 -22.57 -1.23
CA VAL A 263 19.77 -22.54 -1.34
C VAL A 263 19.23 -23.81 -0.72
N GLU A 264 18.49 -23.65 0.37
CA GLU A 264 17.85 -24.73 1.11
C GLU A 264 16.35 -24.75 0.82
N SER A 265 15.73 -25.93 0.96
CA SER A 265 14.27 -26.05 0.95
C SER A 265 13.72 -25.78 2.36
N GLY A 266 12.70 -24.93 2.46
CA GLY A 266 12.06 -24.60 3.74
C GLY A 266 10.86 -23.68 3.55
N ARG A 267 9.90 -23.69 4.48
CA ARG A 267 8.71 -22.84 4.40
C ARG A 267 9.08 -21.37 4.65
N THR A 268 8.80 -20.50 3.69
CA THR A 268 9.03 -19.05 3.78
C THR A 268 7.79 -18.26 3.38
N PRO A 269 7.71 -16.95 3.69
CA PRO A 269 6.62 -16.10 3.23
C PRO A 269 6.56 -15.94 1.71
N ALA A 270 7.65 -16.27 1.00
CA ALA A 270 7.76 -16.10 -0.45
C ALA A 270 7.77 -17.42 -1.22
N GLY A 271 7.56 -18.56 -0.54
CA GLY A 271 7.54 -19.89 -1.14
C GLY A 271 8.28 -20.94 -0.30
N SER A 272 9.03 -21.80 -0.98
CA SER A 272 9.72 -22.95 -0.37
C SER A 272 11.25 -22.88 -0.41
N ALA A 273 11.82 -21.77 -0.88
CA ALA A 273 13.27 -21.60 -1.01
C ALA A 273 13.81 -20.62 0.04
N VAL A 274 14.87 -21.03 0.74
CA VAL A 274 15.63 -20.20 1.67
C VAL A 274 17.04 -20.00 1.13
N VAL A 275 17.42 -18.74 0.89
CA VAL A 275 18.79 -18.38 0.52
C VAL A 275 19.60 -18.19 1.80
N VAL A 276 20.60 -19.03 2.03
CA VAL A 276 21.45 -18.98 3.22
C VAL A 276 22.81 -18.42 2.85
N VAL A 277 23.13 -17.25 3.40
CA VAL A 277 24.43 -16.60 3.27
C VAL A 277 25.25 -16.92 4.50
N ARG A 278 26.35 -17.66 4.35
CA ARG A 278 27.27 -17.95 5.45
C ARG A 278 28.26 -16.82 5.62
N THR A 279 28.43 -16.39 6.86
CA THR A 279 29.38 -15.36 7.28
C THR A 279 30.29 -15.91 8.39
N PRO A 280 31.41 -15.25 8.72
CA PRO A 280 32.27 -15.67 9.83
C PRO A 280 31.55 -15.72 11.19
N THR A 281 30.48 -14.93 11.36
CA THR A 281 29.74 -14.80 12.61
C THR A 281 28.44 -15.60 12.66
N GLY A 282 28.05 -16.25 11.55
CA GLY A 282 26.84 -17.08 11.50
C GLY A 282 26.22 -17.20 10.11
N GLY A 283 24.99 -17.71 10.04
CA GLY A 283 24.21 -17.79 8.81
C GLY A 283 23.11 -16.74 8.76
N VAL A 284 23.09 -15.92 7.71
CA VAL A 284 22.00 -14.99 7.42
C VAL A 284 21.05 -15.66 6.42
N ARG A 285 19.75 -15.72 6.75
CA ARG A 285 18.76 -16.44 5.95
C ARG A 285 17.81 -15.45 5.30
N PHE A 286 17.63 -15.57 4.00
CA PHE A 286 16.78 -14.73 3.18
C PHE A 286 15.74 -15.55 2.40
N ALA A 287 14.65 -14.90 1.98
CA ALA A 287 13.68 -15.49 1.06
C ALA A 287 13.17 -14.45 0.05
N ALA A 288 12.96 -14.87 -1.19
CA ALA A 288 12.44 -14.04 -2.28
C ALA A 288 11.43 -14.83 -3.10
N GLN A 289 10.50 -14.11 -3.75
CA GLN A 289 9.52 -14.72 -4.66
C GLN A 289 10.22 -15.31 -5.90
N ASP A 290 11.25 -14.61 -6.40
CA ASP A 290 12.22 -15.15 -7.35
C ASP A 290 13.64 -15.09 -6.75
N PRO A 291 14.15 -16.20 -6.20
CA PRO A 291 15.48 -16.23 -5.58
C PRO A 291 16.63 -16.23 -6.61
N GLY A 292 16.36 -16.48 -7.90
CA GLY A 292 17.40 -16.65 -8.91
C GLY A 292 18.33 -15.43 -9.08
N PRO A 293 17.78 -14.22 -9.31
CA PRO A 293 18.56 -12.98 -9.39
C PRO A 293 19.40 -12.71 -8.14
N TRP A 294 18.83 -12.90 -6.95
CA TRP A 294 19.51 -12.73 -5.67
C TRP A 294 20.68 -13.69 -5.50
N VAL A 295 20.47 -14.98 -5.75
CA VAL A 295 21.53 -16.00 -5.64
C VAL A 295 22.68 -15.70 -6.60
N ARG A 296 22.39 -15.26 -7.84
CA ARG A 296 23.43 -14.87 -8.80
C ARG A 296 24.24 -13.66 -8.32
N ALA A 297 23.57 -12.62 -7.81
CA ALA A 297 24.22 -11.43 -7.30
C ALA A 297 25.10 -11.75 -6.07
N LEU A 298 24.58 -12.50 -5.11
CA LEU A 298 25.27 -12.90 -3.88
C LEU A 298 26.46 -13.84 -4.15
N ARG A 299 26.32 -14.80 -5.09
CA ARG A 299 27.44 -15.68 -5.48
C ARG A 299 28.54 -14.92 -6.21
N ARG A 300 28.18 -13.95 -7.06
CA ARG A 300 29.18 -13.08 -7.71
C ARG A 300 29.94 -12.27 -6.66
N ALA A 301 29.23 -11.71 -5.69
CA ALA A 301 29.82 -10.99 -4.56
C ALA A 301 30.78 -11.86 -3.73
N SER A 302 30.37 -13.08 -3.37
CA SER A 302 31.21 -14.04 -2.62
C SER A 302 32.47 -14.45 -3.39
N ARG A 303 32.39 -14.59 -4.72
CA ARG A 303 33.55 -14.89 -5.57
C ARG A 303 34.51 -13.70 -5.71
N ALA A 304 33.99 -12.47 -5.85
CA ALA A 304 34.82 -11.28 -5.95
C ALA A 304 35.67 -11.03 -4.70
N ALA A 305 35.19 -11.45 -3.53
CA ALA A 305 35.92 -11.39 -2.26
C ALA A 305 37.00 -12.47 -2.09
N ARG A 306 37.01 -13.49 -2.95
CA ARG A 306 38.04 -14.53 -2.99
C ARG A 306 38.88 -14.34 -4.27
N PRO A 307 39.91 -13.47 -4.26
CA PRO A 307 40.89 -13.51 -5.33
C PRO A 307 41.50 -14.92 -5.35
N GLU A 308 41.57 -15.50 -6.53
CA GLU A 308 41.91 -16.89 -6.79
C GLU A 308 43.16 -17.36 -6.01
N LEU A 309 42.98 -18.31 -5.08
CA LEU A 309 44.03 -19.22 -4.64
C LEU A 309 44.19 -20.38 -5.65
N SER A 310 44.20 -20.07 -6.95
CA SER A 310 44.31 -21.07 -8.03
C SER A 310 45.17 -20.56 -9.19
N ALA A 311 46.46 -20.35 -8.91
CA ALA A 311 47.51 -20.48 -9.91
C ALA A 311 48.83 -20.83 -9.20
N GLY A 312 49.01 -22.10 -8.85
CA GLY A 312 50.22 -22.54 -8.15
C GLY A 312 50.31 -24.03 -7.84
N ALA A 313 49.75 -24.90 -8.68
CA ALA A 313 50.08 -26.33 -8.62
C ALA A 313 50.05 -26.96 -10.02
N GLY A 314 51.24 -27.31 -10.52
CA GLY A 314 51.50 -28.13 -11.72
C GLY A 314 52.17 -27.34 -12.86
N GLY A 315 53.41 -27.61 -13.29
CA GLY A 315 54.36 -28.65 -12.90
C GLY A 315 55.72 -28.46 -13.62
N LYS A 316 56.78 -28.88 -12.92
CA LYS A 316 57.95 -29.72 -13.30
C LYS A 316 58.54 -29.71 -14.74
N PRO A 317 59.85 -30.01 -14.90
CA PRO A 317 60.56 -31.19 -14.36
C PRO A 317 61.57 -30.93 -13.25
#